data_AF-A0A8J9VWA6-F1
#
_entry.id   AF-A0A8J9VWA6-F1
#
_cell.length_a   1.000
_cell.length_b   1.000
_cell.length_c   1.000
_cell.angle_alpha   90.00
_cell.angle_beta   90.00
_cell.angle_gamma   90.00
#
_symmetry.space_group_name_H-M   'P 1'
#
loop_
_entity.id
_entity.type
_entity.pdbx_description
1 polymer ?
#
loop_
_entity_poly.entity_id
_entity_poly.type
_entity_poly.pdbx_seq_one_letter_code
_entity_poly.pdbx_strand_id
1 'polypeptide(L)'
;MTEKENKKYTKANRDRPPDKQNQPPLPRTTDAVLERNSQELQNSKASSHIRIPRMQNERESDKCIEKVVILISIILVVLTLPLSLLCVFMAVRQFERVVILRNGKVYKNRAFGPGLVSYLPCVDTVKFIDLRTIVYAVPPQEALTKDSLTVSVDAVVFYKIFDPIHAVINVTHYKSSTQYLAATTLRNALGTRKLAEVLANRPEVSRQVFELMKNITREWGVQIVRVEM
;
A
#
# COMPACT_ATOMS: atom_id res chain seq x y z
N MET A 1 -10.01 -56.45 -4.55
CA MET A 1 -10.92 -56.32 -3.40
C MET A 1 -12.29 -55.96 -3.96
N THR A 2 -12.87 -56.92 -4.69
CA THR A 2 -14.10 -57.69 -4.34
C THR A 2 -15.36 -56.83 -4.49
N GLU A 3 -16.19 -56.92 -5.53
CA GLU A 3 -16.71 -58.10 -6.27
C GLU A 3 -17.07 -59.27 -5.36
N LYS A 4 -18.36 -59.28 -5.00
CA LYS A 4 -19.24 -60.36 -4.55
C LYS A 4 -20.56 -59.61 -4.27
N GLU A 5 -21.69 -59.93 -4.89
CA GLU A 5 -22.33 -61.22 -4.75
C GLU A 5 -23.49 -61.40 -5.74
N ASN A 6 -23.76 -62.67 -6.03
CA ASN A 6 -25.04 -63.23 -6.44
C ASN A 6 -25.49 -63.11 -7.90
N LYS A 7 -24.84 -63.96 -8.70
CA LYS A 7 -25.53 -65.11 -9.34
C LYS A 7 -26.83 -65.49 -8.63
N LYS A 8 -27.93 -65.55 -9.37
CA LYS A 8 -28.86 -66.70 -9.25
C LYS A 8 -29.92 -66.72 -10.36
N TYR A 9 -29.93 -67.85 -11.07
CA TYR A 9 -31.05 -68.43 -11.82
C TYR A 9 -31.42 -67.68 -13.11
N THR A 10 -31.64 -68.28 -14.28
CA THR A 10 -31.85 -69.68 -14.71
C THR A 10 -31.80 -69.60 -16.25
N LYS A 11 -30.84 -70.22 -16.91
CA LYS A 11 -30.93 -71.54 -17.58
C LYS A 11 -32.01 -71.60 -18.68
N ALA A 12 -31.54 -71.87 -19.90
CA ALA A 12 -32.11 -72.84 -20.85
C ALA A 12 -33.55 -72.58 -21.37
N ASN A 13 -33.95 -72.91 -22.57
CA ASN A 13 -33.33 -73.47 -23.75
C ASN A 13 -34.35 -73.16 -24.86
N ARG A 14 -33.86 -72.82 -26.04
CA ARG A 14 -34.68 -72.87 -27.26
C ARG A 14 -35.10 -74.31 -27.47
N ASP A 15 -36.33 -74.53 -27.90
CA ASP A 15 -36.58 -75.34 -29.10
C ASP A 15 -38.07 -75.42 -29.45
N ARG A 16 -38.29 -75.29 -30.78
CA ARG A 16 -39.27 -75.98 -31.63
C ARG A 16 -40.46 -75.16 -32.19
N PRO A 17 -40.66 -75.14 -33.54
CA PRO A 17 -41.79 -74.51 -34.24
C PRO A 17 -42.94 -75.52 -34.45
N PRO A 18 -44.15 -75.05 -34.80
CA PRO A 18 -44.74 -75.34 -36.12
C PRO A 18 -45.66 -74.17 -36.59
N ASP A 19 -46.40 -74.15 -37.69
CA ASP A 19 -46.36 -74.64 -39.07
C ASP A 19 -47.48 -73.84 -39.78
N LYS A 20 -47.42 -73.70 -41.11
CA LYS A 20 -48.34 -72.90 -41.94
C LYS A 20 -49.71 -73.57 -42.05
N GLN A 21 -50.79 -72.78 -42.14
CA GLN A 21 -51.91 -73.06 -43.06
C GLN A 21 -52.91 -71.89 -43.21
N ASN A 22 -52.97 -71.39 -44.45
CA ASN A 22 -54.13 -70.97 -45.27
C ASN A 22 -55.27 -70.09 -44.70
N GLN A 23 -55.35 -68.88 -45.28
CA GLN A 23 -56.56 -68.06 -45.56
C GLN A 23 -57.54 -68.77 -46.51
N PRO A 24 -58.86 -68.41 -46.62
CA PRO A 24 -59.42 -67.03 -46.84
C PRO A 24 -60.86 -66.83 -46.22
N PRO A 25 -61.74 -65.86 -46.60
CA PRO A 25 -61.62 -64.57 -47.32
C PRO A 25 -62.14 -63.33 -46.49
N LEU A 26 -61.91 -62.11 -47.00
CA LEU A 26 -62.27 -60.80 -46.39
C LEU A 26 -63.78 -60.47 -46.42
N PRO A 27 -64.26 -59.65 -45.45
CA PRO A 27 -64.97 -58.43 -45.85
C PRO A 27 -64.64 -57.17 -45.02
N ARG A 28 -64.33 -56.10 -45.77
CA ARG A 28 -64.72 -54.67 -45.61
C ARG A 28 -65.18 -54.15 -44.24
N THR A 29 -64.24 -53.75 -43.37
CA THR A 29 -64.41 -52.57 -42.50
C THR A 29 -63.04 -52.09 -42.02
N THR A 30 -62.35 -51.24 -42.78
CA THR A 30 -61.06 -50.68 -42.32
C THR A 30 -60.89 -49.20 -42.68
N ASP A 31 -61.99 -48.48 -42.88
CA ASP A 31 -61.94 -47.05 -43.20
C ASP A 31 -62.23 -46.17 -41.96
N ALA A 32 -62.78 -46.73 -40.88
CA ALA A 32 -63.16 -45.96 -39.68
C ALA A 32 -62.06 -45.86 -38.60
N VAL A 33 -61.02 -46.70 -38.65
CA VAL A 33 -59.92 -46.72 -37.66
C VAL A 33 -58.70 -45.93 -38.14
N LEU A 34 -58.54 -45.76 -39.46
CA LEU A 34 -57.42 -45.01 -40.04
C LEU A 34 -57.59 -43.48 -39.88
N GLU A 35 -58.83 -42.99 -39.84
CA GLU A 35 -59.10 -41.55 -39.65
C GLU A 35 -58.82 -41.07 -38.21
N ARG A 36 -59.13 -41.86 -37.18
CA ARG A 36 -58.86 -41.46 -35.78
C ARG A 36 -57.37 -41.33 -35.48
N ASN A 37 -56.54 -42.21 -36.03
CA ASN A 37 -55.10 -42.17 -35.83
C ASN A 37 -54.42 -41.02 -36.60
N SER A 38 -55.07 -40.51 -37.66
CA SER A 38 -54.59 -39.36 -38.43
C SER A 38 -54.77 -38.04 -37.65
N GLN A 39 -55.82 -37.93 -36.84
CA GLN A 39 -56.08 -36.75 -35.99
C GLN A 39 -55.19 -36.68 -34.75
N GLU A 40 -54.90 -37.81 -34.09
CA GLU A 40 -53.95 -37.88 -32.96
C GLU A 40 -52.51 -37.51 -33.39
N LEU A 41 -52.09 -37.93 -34.60
CA LEU A 41 -50.77 -37.58 -35.14
C LEU A 41 -50.69 -36.10 -35.59
N GLN A 42 -51.81 -35.48 -35.97
CA GLN A 42 -51.88 -34.04 -36.24
C GLN A 42 -51.86 -33.22 -34.94
N ASN A 43 -52.55 -33.67 -33.89
CA ASN A 43 -52.56 -32.99 -32.58
C ASN A 43 -51.23 -33.11 -31.82
N SER A 44 -50.51 -34.22 -31.94
CA SER A 44 -49.15 -34.36 -31.40
C SER A 44 -48.13 -33.47 -32.15
N LYS A 45 -48.29 -33.30 -33.46
CA LYS A 45 -47.44 -32.41 -34.27
C LYS A 45 -47.72 -30.92 -34.03
N ALA A 46 -48.93 -30.56 -33.62
CA ALA A 46 -49.31 -29.17 -33.30
C ALA A 46 -48.62 -28.61 -32.03
N SER A 47 -48.08 -29.46 -31.15
CA SER A 47 -47.37 -29.04 -29.93
C SER A 47 -45.84 -29.23 -30.00
N SER A 48 -45.26 -29.19 -31.21
CA SER A 48 -43.80 -29.24 -31.40
C SER A 48 -43.22 -28.03 -32.16
N HIS A 49 -44.06 -27.07 -32.55
CA HIS A 49 -43.58 -25.76 -32.98
C HIS A 49 -43.41 -24.81 -31.79
N ILE A 50 -42.49 -25.16 -30.89
CA ILE A 50 -41.78 -24.13 -30.13
C ILE A 50 -40.92 -23.40 -31.16
N ARG A 51 -41.46 -22.31 -31.74
CA ARG A 51 -40.62 -21.31 -32.40
C ARG A 51 -39.68 -20.78 -31.33
N ILE A 52 -38.46 -21.28 -31.28
CA ILE A 52 -37.38 -20.56 -30.62
C ILE A 52 -37.20 -19.29 -31.47
N PRO A 53 -37.56 -18.09 -30.99
CA PRO A 53 -37.26 -16.89 -31.72
C PRO A 53 -35.74 -16.80 -31.86
N ARG A 54 -35.34 -16.45 -33.08
CA ARG A 54 -33.98 -16.33 -33.59
C ARG A 54 -33.06 -15.55 -32.65
N MET A 55 -32.33 -16.26 -31.78
CA MET A 55 -31.19 -15.75 -30.98
C MET A 55 -29.96 -15.49 -31.88
N GLN A 56 -30.13 -14.67 -32.92
CA GLN A 56 -29.01 -14.18 -33.76
C GLN A 56 -28.81 -12.66 -33.62
N ASN A 57 -29.83 -11.90 -33.18
CA ASN A 57 -29.69 -10.45 -33.00
C ASN A 57 -29.05 -10.06 -31.66
N GLU A 58 -29.19 -10.90 -30.62
CA GLU A 58 -28.57 -10.69 -29.30
C GLU A 58 -27.03 -10.80 -29.37
N ARG A 59 -26.52 -11.77 -30.15
CA ARG A 59 -25.06 -12.02 -30.31
C ARG A 59 -24.29 -10.89 -31.02
N GLU A 60 -24.96 -10.04 -31.80
CA GLU A 60 -24.34 -8.86 -32.41
C GLU A 60 -24.27 -7.71 -31.40
N SER A 61 -25.32 -7.54 -30.59
CA SER A 61 -25.38 -6.53 -29.51
C SER A 61 -24.32 -6.77 -28.44
N ASP A 62 -24.11 -8.03 -28.04
CA ASP A 62 -23.11 -8.42 -27.04
C ASP A 62 -21.67 -8.06 -27.47
N LYS A 63 -21.36 -8.23 -28.75
CA LYS A 63 -20.03 -7.87 -29.32
C LYS A 63 -19.81 -6.36 -29.36
N CYS A 64 -20.86 -5.57 -29.57
CA CYS A 64 -20.77 -4.12 -29.55
C CYS A 64 -20.50 -3.62 -28.13
N ILE A 65 -21.19 -4.18 -27.13
CA ILE A 65 -20.97 -3.85 -25.72
C ILE A 65 -19.56 -4.25 -25.29
N GLU A 66 -19.10 -5.45 -25.65
CA GLU A 66 -17.73 -5.91 -25.36
C GLU A 66 -16.68 -4.94 -25.91
N LYS A 67 -16.81 -4.54 -27.18
CA LYS A 67 -15.89 -3.57 -27.80
C LYS A 67 -15.95 -2.19 -27.15
N VAL A 68 -17.12 -1.73 -26.75
CA VAL A 68 -17.29 -0.44 -26.05
C VAL A 68 -16.62 -0.48 -24.68
N VAL A 69 -16.79 -1.56 -23.92
CA VAL A 69 -16.14 -1.74 -22.61
C VAL A 69 -14.62 -1.81 -22.74
N ILE A 70 -14.11 -2.55 -23.72
CA ILE A 70 -12.65 -2.63 -24.01
C ILE A 70 -12.12 -1.25 -24.40
N LEU A 71 -12.82 -0.52 -25.27
CA LEU A 71 -12.41 0.82 -25.70
C LEU A 71 -12.37 1.82 -24.53
N ILE A 72 -13.38 1.81 -23.66
CA ILE A 72 -13.41 2.63 -22.44
C ILE A 72 -12.26 2.26 -21.50
N SER A 73 -11.99 0.97 -21.30
CA SER A 73 -10.86 0.50 -20.47
C SER A 73 -9.51 0.98 -21.02
N ILE A 74 -9.29 0.86 -22.33
CA ILE A 74 -8.07 1.33 -23.00
C ILE A 74 -7.94 2.86 -22.84
N ILE A 75 -9.01 3.62 -23.06
CA ILE A 75 -9.00 5.07 -22.89
C ILE A 75 -8.62 5.45 -21.45
N LEU A 76 -9.18 4.75 -20.45
CA LEU A 76 -8.90 5.00 -19.05
C LEU A 76 -7.44 4.69 -18.70
N VAL A 77 -6.88 3.58 -19.22
CA VAL A 77 -5.45 3.25 -19.04
C VAL A 77 -4.57 4.29 -19.71
N VAL A 78 -4.82 4.63 -20.98
CA VAL A 78 -4.03 5.61 -21.73
C VAL A 78 -4.05 7.00 -21.07
N LEU A 79 -5.17 7.39 -20.47
CA LEU A 79 -5.30 8.67 -19.77
C LEU A 79 -4.60 8.65 -18.39
N THR A 80 -4.71 7.56 -17.63
CA THR A 80 -4.18 7.47 -16.26
C THR A 80 -2.68 7.15 -16.20
N LEU A 81 -2.15 6.44 -17.19
CA LEU A 81 -0.74 6.03 -17.25
C LEU A 81 0.25 7.22 -17.28
N PRO A 82 0.10 8.25 -18.15
CA PRO A 82 1.02 9.40 -18.16
C PRO A 82 0.94 10.21 -16.86
N LEU A 83 -0.26 10.36 -16.29
CA LEU A 83 -0.46 11.05 -15.02
C LEU A 83 0.23 10.31 -13.87
N SER A 84 0.09 8.98 -13.82
CA SER A 84 0.75 8.13 -12.83
C SER A 84 2.27 8.22 -12.91
N LEU A 85 2.84 8.20 -14.12
CA LEU A 85 4.28 8.35 -14.33
C LEU A 85 4.81 9.70 -13.85
N LEU A 86 4.07 10.79 -14.11
CA LEU A 86 4.50 12.14 -13.69
C LEU A 86 4.47 12.29 -12.16
N CYS A 87 3.47 11.71 -11.49
CA CYS A 87 3.31 11.77 -10.03
C CYS A 87 4.42 11.06 -9.25
N VAL A 88 5.18 10.16 -9.87
CA VAL A 88 6.26 9.40 -9.21
C VAL A 88 7.51 10.24 -9.01
N PHE A 89 7.71 11.30 -9.80
CA PHE A 89 8.93 12.11 -9.76
C PHE A 89 8.73 13.38 -8.91
N MET A 90 9.62 13.59 -7.93
CA MET A 90 9.74 14.87 -7.24
C MET A 90 11.10 15.50 -7.51
N ALA A 91 11.15 16.82 -7.56
CA ALA A 91 12.41 17.56 -7.60
C ALA A 91 12.80 18.01 -6.18
N VAL A 92 14.05 17.70 -5.78
CA VAL A 92 14.61 18.06 -4.48
C VAL A 92 15.58 19.21 -4.62
N ARG A 93 15.48 20.21 -3.72
CA ARG A 93 16.36 21.38 -3.72
C ARG A 93 17.78 21.03 -3.28
N GLN A 94 18.77 21.84 -3.71
CA GLN A 94 20.20 21.63 -3.40
C GLN A 94 20.50 21.46 -1.90
N PHE A 95 19.84 22.27 -1.07
CA PHE A 95 20.03 22.34 0.38
C PHE A 95 19.17 21.35 1.17
N GLU A 96 18.28 20.63 0.49
CA GLU A 96 17.42 19.63 1.10
C GLU A 96 17.97 18.22 0.84
N ARG A 97 17.68 17.32 1.76
CA ARG A 97 17.83 15.88 1.58
C ARG A 97 16.50 15.21 1.85
N VAL A 98 16.24 14.17 1.08
CA VAL A 98 15.03 13.38 1.21
C VAL A 98 15.35 12.03 1.80
N VAL A 99 14.66 11.70 2.90
CA VAL A 99 14.67 10.38 3.50
C VAL A 99 13.35 9.70 3.14
N ILE A 100 13.45 8.57 2.45
CA ILE A 100 12.30 7.77 2.03
C ILE A 100 12.22 6.55 2.93
N LEU A 101 11.09 6.39 3.60
CA LEU A 101 10.76 5.22 4.40
C LEU A 101 9.77 4.37 3.62
N ARG A 102 10.20 3.18 3.18
CA ARG A 102 9.38 2.21 2.47
C ARG A 102 9.06 1.06 3.41
N ASN A 103 7.78 0.85 3.70
CA ASN A 103 7.31 -0.21 4.61
C ASN A 103 8.02 -0.19 5.98
N GLY A 104 8.32 1.01 6.50
CA GLY A 104 9.03 1.18 7.77
C GLY A 104 10.55 0.98 7.73
N LYS A 105 11.15 0.72 6.57
CA LYS A 105 12.61 0.63 6.39
C LYS A 105 13.14 1.81 5.57
N VAL A 106 14.37 2.20 5.84
CA VAL A 106 15.05 3.22 5.03
C VAL A 106 15.28 2.67 3.63
N TYR A 107 14.76 3.36 2.63
CA TYR A 107 14.97 2.96 1.25
C TYR A 107 16.45 3.09 0.88
N LYS A 108 17.07 1.98 0.46
CA LYS A 108 18.49 1.88 0.05
C LYS A 108 19.52 2.33 1.11
N ASN A 109 19.14 2.48 2.38
CA ASN A 109 19.99 2.97 3.47
C ASN A 109 20.76 4.27 3.14
N ARG A 110 20.19 5.13 2.29
CA ARG A 110 20.83 6.37 1.84
C ARG A 110 19.81 7.49 1.81
N ALA A 111 20.27 8.70 2.11
CA ALA A 111 19.50 9.90 1.87
C ALA A 111 19.69 10.34 0.43
N PHE A 112 18.59 10.69 -0.22
CA PHE A 112 18.62 11.13 -1.62
C PHE A 112 19.16 12.56 -1.68
N GLY A 113 20.16 12.74 -2.55
CA GLY A 113 20.75 14.03 -2.87
C GLY A 113 19.79 14.92 -3.67
N PRO A 114 20.26 16.10 -4.07
CA PRO A 114 19.45 17.02 -4.85
C PRO A 114 19.24 16.50 -6.28
N GLY A 115 18.13 16.88 -6.89
CA GLY A 115 17.74 16.41 -8.22
C GLY A 115 16.41 15.66 -8.23
N LEU A 116 16.20 14.86 -9.28
CA LEU A 116 14.96 14.12 -9.49
C LEU A 116 14.98 12.82 -8.68
N VAL A 117 14.02 12.66 -7.79
CA VAL A 117 13.89 11.49 -6.93
C VAL A 117 12.53 10.84 -7.20
N SER A 118 12.55 9.55 -7.52
CA SER A 118 11.34 8.75 -7.71
C SER A 118 10.82 8.19 -6.39
N TYR A 119 9.54 8.39 -6.09
CA TYR A 119 8.87 7.84 -4.90
C TYR A 119 7.52 7.23 -5.26
N LEU A 120 7.04 6.32 -4.42
CA LEU A 120 5.77 5.63 -4.61
C LEU A 120 4.70 6.20 -3.65
N PRO A 121 3.71 6.98 -4.13
CA PRO A 121 2.86 7.81 -3.27
C PRO A 121 2.02 7.06 -2.23
N CYS A 122 1.73 5.78 -2.43
CA CYS A 122 0.92 4.97 -1.49
C CYS A 122 1.74 4.19 -0.46
N VAL A 123 3.03 3.99 -0.71
CA VAL A 123 3.88 3.05 0.06
C VAL A 123 5.03 3.79 0.75
N ASP A 124 5.50 4.86 0.14
CA ASP A 124 6.67 5.61 0.59
C ASP A 124 6.25 6.81 1.45
N THR A 125 6.82 6.89 2.65
CA THR A 125 6.77 8.12 3.45
C THR A 125 8.02 8.96 3.18
N VAL A 126 7.80 10.16 2.67
CA VAL A 126 8.87 11.09 2.29
C VAL A 126 9.06 12.13 3.38
N LYS A 127 10.30 12.32 3.84
CA LYS A 127 10.68 13.39 4.78
C LYS A 127 11.78 14.27 4.19
N PHE A 128 11.48 15.56 4.08
CA PHE A 128 12.44 16.59 3.66
C PHE A 128 13.18 17.13 4.87
N ILE A 129 14.51 17.21 4.76
CA ILE A 129 15.38 17.69 5.82
C ILE A 129 16.31 18.74 5.24
N ASP A 130 16.35 19.90 5.88
CA ASP A 130 17.24 20.99 5.52
C ASP A 130 18.63 20.76 6.15
N LEU A 131 19.69 20.83 5.35
CA LEU A 131 21.06 20.68 5.82
C LEU A 131 21.71 22.02 6.24
N ARG A 132 21.01 23.14 6.08
CA ARG A 132 21.53 24.46 6.44
C ARG A 132 21.69 24.59 7.96
N THR A 133 22.52 25.56 8.36
CA THR A 133 22.67 25.91 9.78
C THR A 133 21.41 26.63 10.23
N ILE A 134 20.76 26.07 11.25
CA ILE A 134 19.58 26.61 11.90
C ILE A 134 20.03 27.26 13.20
N VAL A 135 19.46 28.42 13.48
CA VAL A 135 19.68 29.16 14.73
C VAL A 135 18.48 28.93 15.62
N TYR A 136 18.74 28.54 16.87
CA TYR A 136 17.71 28.43 17.89
C TYR A 136 18.11 29.23 19.13
N ALA A 137 17.26 30.15 19.53
CA ALA A 137 17.37 30.85 20.81
C ALA A 137 16.73 29.99 21.90
N VAL A 138 17.51 29.63 22.90
CA VAL A 138 17.03 28.94 24.10
C VAL A 138 16.29 29.97 24.95
N PRO A 139 15.05 29.68 25.41
CA PRO A 139 14.35 30.59 26.30
C PRO A 139 15.16 30.81 27.58
N PRO A 140 15.08 32.00 28.22
CA PRO A 140 15.80 32.30 29.45
C PRO A 140 15.63 31.21 30.50
N GLN A 141 16.72 30.71 31.06
CA GLN A 141 16.71 29.68 32.10
C GLN A 141 17.06 30.29 33.45
N GLU A 142 16.15 30.19 34.40
CA GLU A 142 16.43 30.50 35.80
C GLU A 142 17.05 29.28 36.50
N ALA A 143 18.19 29.49 37.14
CA ALA A 143 18.92 28.46 37.86
C ALA A 143 19.64 29.03 39.09
N LEU A 144 19.79 28.19 40.12
CA LEU A 144 20.61 28.48 41.29
C LEU A 144 22.06 28.08 40.99
N THR A 145 22.98 29.02 41.15
CA THR A 145 24.43 28.75 41.04
C THR A 145 24.96 28.03 42.28
N LYS A 146 26.22 27.57 42.23
CA LYS A 146 26.89 26.89 43.35
C LYS A 146 26.93 27.71 44.64
N ASP A 147 26.87 29.04 44.53
CA ASP A 147 26.91 29.98 45.67
C ASP A 147 25.50 30.42 46.10
N SER A 148 24.45 29.67 45.73
CA SER A 148 23.05 29.96 46.09
C SER A 148 22.52 31.30 45.57
N LEU A 149 23.10 31.81 44.48
CA LEU A 149 22.59 32.99 43.78
C LEU A 149 21.72 32.56 42.60
N THR A 150 20.53 33.16 42.49
CA THR A 150 19.63 32.97 41.36
C THR A 150 20.10 33.80 40.17
N VAL A 151 20.29 33.15 39.03
CA VAL A 151 20.62 33.82 37.76
C VAL A 151 19.69 33.38 36.65
N SER A 152 19.44 34.30 35.72
CA SER A 152 18.73 34.03 34.48
C SER A 152 19.69 34.26 33.31
N VAL A 153 19.87 33.24 32.47
CA VAL A 153 20.77 33.28 31.32
C VAL A 153 20.03 32.82 30.08
N ASP A 154 20.19 33.57 29.00
CA ASP A 154 19.79 33.22 27.65
C ASP A 154 20.97 32.67 26.84
N ALA A 155 20.69 31.86 25.82
CA ALA A 155 21.72 31.28 24.97
C ALA A 155 21.22 31.07 23.56
N VAL A 156 22.13 31.09 22.59
CA VAL A 156 21.83 30.81 21.18
C VAL A 156 22.66 29.63 20.69
N VAL A 157 21.98 28.63 20.17
CA VAL A 157 22.60 27.41 19.63
C VAL A 157 22.50 27.41 18.12
N PHE A 158 23.65 27.21 17.47
CA PHE A 158 23.76 27.05 16.03
C PHE A 158 24.02 25.58 15.74
N TYR A 159 23.13 24.94 15.00
CA TYR A 159 23.27 23.52 14.65
C TYR A 159 22.89 23.28 13.19
N LYS A 160 23.38 22.19 12.63
CA LYS A 160 23.00 21.69 11.30
C LYS A 160 22.82 20.19 11.35
N ILE A 161 22.01 19.63 10.46
CA ILE A 161 21.91 18.18 10.32
C ILE A 161 23.11 17.70 9.50
N PHE A 162 23.87 16.75 10.05
CA PHE A 162 24.96 16.09 9.35
C PHE A 162 24.48 14.78 8.71
N ASP A 163 23.73 13.98 9.47
CA ASP A 163 23.13 12.74 8.97
C ASP A 163 21.59 12.82 9.02
N PRO A 164 20.93 13.02 7.86
CA PRO A 164 19.48 13.09 7.77
C PRO A 164 18.77 11.76 8.12
N ILE A 165 19.44 10.62 7.94
CA ILE A 165 18.85 9.30 8.23
C ILE A 165 18.73 9.14 9.75
N HIS A 166 19.83 9.37 10.47
CA HIS A 166 19.86 9.29 11.93
C HIS A 166 18.90 10.30 12.57
N ALA A 167 18.80 11.51 12.01
CA ALA A 167 17.88 12.55 12.49
C ALA A 167 16.39 12.18 12.41
N VAL A 168 16.01 11.25 11.52
CA VAL A 168 14.61 10.78 11.39
C VAL A 168 14.36 9.52 12.22
N ILE A 169 15.36 8.64 12.34
CA ILE A 169 15.19 7.32 12.95
C ILE A 169 15.43 7.33 14.44
N ASN A 170 16.46 8.06 14.89
CA ASN A 170 16.92 7.96 16.27
C ASN A 170 16.13 8.87 17.22
N VAL A 171 15.50 9.92 16.70
CA VAL A 171 14.73 10.88 17.49
C VAL A 171 13.46 11.27 16.75
N THR A 172 12.32 11.23 17.44
CA THR A 172 11.01 11.61 16.90
C THR A 172 11.04 13.03 16.34
N HIS A 173 11.51 14.00 17.13
CA HIS A 173 11.59 15.42 16.79
C HIS A 173 12.95 16.01 17.18
N TYR A 174 13.96 15.84 16.32
CA TYR A 174 15.32 16.32 16.57
C TYR A 174 15.40 17.81 16.94
N LYS A 175 14.53 18.67 16.38
CA LYS A 175 14.46 20.09 16.70
C LYS A 175 14.14 20.27 18.19
N SER A 176 12.97 19.85 18.63
CA SER A 176 12.52 20.00 20.02
C SER A 176 13.43 19.29 21.02
N SER A 177 13.92 18.08 20.70
CA SER A 177 14.85 17.36 21.56
C SER A 177 16.16 18.12 21.78
N THR A 178 16.71 18.75 20.72
CA THR A 178 17.90 19.59 20.84
C THR A 178 17.64 20.84 21.69
N GLN A 179 16.44 21.42 21.59
CA GLN A 179 16.04 22.59 22.39
C GLN A 179 15.97 22.25 23.88
N TYR A 180 15.35 21.12 24.23
CA TYR A 180 15.28 20.65 25.62
C TYR A 180 16.65 20.25 26.17
N LEU A 181 17.49 19.64 25.34
CA LEU A 181 18.86 19.31 25.71
C LEU A 181 19.67 20.56 26.00
N ALA A 182 19.54 21.60 25.17
CA ALA A 182 20.21 22.88 25.37
C ALA A 182 19.80 23.52 26.70
N ALA A 183 18.49 23.61 26.98
CA ALA A 183 17.97 24.18 28.22
C ALA A 183 18.46 23.41 29.47
N THR A 184 18.40 22.08 29.43
CA THR A 184 18.85 21.22 30.53
C THR A 184 20.36 21.33 30.75
N THR A 185 21.14 21.34 29.66
CA THR A 185 22.59 21.45 29.73
C THR A 185 23.02 22.81 30.27
N LEU A 186 22.35 23.90 29.85
CA LEU A 186 22.60 25.24 30.36
C LEU A 186 22.29 25.31 31.86
N ARG A 187 21.12 24.83 32.28
CA ARG A 187 20.75 24.79 33.71
C ARG A 187 21.76 24.01 34.54
N ASN A 188 22.21 22.85 34.05
CA ASN A 188 23.21 22.03 34.75
C ASN A 188 24.57 22.73 34.83
N ALA A 189 25.02 23.36 33.74
CA ALA A 189 26.29 24.09 33.71
C ALA A 189 26.30 25.25 34.73
N LEU A 190 25.21 26.02 34.80
CA LEU A 190 25.06 27.11 35.76
C LEU A 190 25.06 26.63 37.21
N GLY A 191 24.42 25.49 37.50
CA GLY A 191 24.37 24.93 38.86
C GLY A 191 25.72 24.40 39.39
N THR A 192 26.62 23.97 38.50
CA THR A 192 27.93 23.43 38.89
C THR A 192 29.00 24.49 39.13
N ARG A 193 28.75 25.75 38.72
CA ARG A 193 29.72 26.84 38.73
C ARG A 193 29.29 27.98 39.65
N LYS A 194 30.28 28.76 40.07
CA LYS A 194 30.09 30.00 40.84
C LYS A 194 29.71 31.15 39.90
N LEU A 195 28.95 32.12 40.38
CA LEU A 195 28.53 33.26 39.56
C LEU A 195 29.72 34.03 38.99
N ALA A 196 30.73 34.29 39.82
CA ALA A 196 31.93 35.01 39.41
C ALA A 196 32.68 34.29 38.27
N GLU A 197 32.73 32.95 38.31
CA GLU A 197 33.35 32.14 37.25
C GLU A 197 32.56 32.22 35.94
N VAL A 198 31.22 32.15 36.02
CA VAL A 198 30.35 32.26 34.84
C VAL A 198 30.50 33.62 34.17
N LEU A 199 30.60 34.71 34.95
CA LEU A 199 30.76 36.07 34.42
C LEU A 199 32.17 36.32 33.85
N ALA A 200 33.22 35.87 34.53
CA ALA A 200 34.61 36.09 34.10
C ALA A 200 35.03 35.19 32.94
N ASN A 201 34.56 33.93 32.92
CA ASN A 201 35.00 32.89 31.99
C ASN A 201 33.86 32.37 31.10
N ARG A 202 32.97 33.25 30.63
CA ARG A 202 31.87 32.89 29.71
C ARG A 202 32.29 31.99 28.53
N PRO A 203 33.44 32.23 27.85
CA PRO A 203 33.85 31.39 26.73
C PRO A 203 34.14 29.94 27.13
N GLU A 204 34.73 29.71 28.31
CA GLU A 204 35.05 28.36 28.77
C GLU A 204 33.78 27.61 29.21
N VAL A 205 32.83 28.29 29.85
CA VAL A 205 31.52 27.71 30.19
C VAL A 205 30.74 27.35 28.92
N SER A 206 30.76 28.23 27.92
CA SER A 206 30.14 27.99 26.61
C SER A 206 30.77 26.78 25.89
N ARG A 207 32.10 26.66 25.94
CA ARG A 207 32.83 25.51 25.39
C ARG A 207 32.46 24.20 26.08
N GLN A 208 32.33 24.21 27.41
CA GLN A 208 31.93 23.02 28.17
C GLN A 208 30.52 22.55 27.79
N VAL A 209 29.56 23.49 27.67
CA VAL A 209 28.19 23.18 27.23
C VAL A 209 28.17 22.67 25.79
N PHE A 210 28.95 23.29 24.90
CA PHE A 210 29.10 22.84 23.53
C PHE A 210 29.58 21.39 23.44
N GLU A 211 30.62 21.00 24.17
CA GLU A 211 31.14 19.63 24.13
C GLU A 211 30.14 18.61 24.70
N LEU A 212 29.42 18.94 25.79
CA LEU A 212 28.40 18.06 26.34
C LEU A 212 27.25 17.83 25.34
N MET A 213 26.75 18.91 24.73
CA MET A 213 25.69 18.83 23.73
C MET A 213 26.14 18.07 22.48
N LYS A 214 27.36 18.32 22.00
CA LYS A 214 27.94 17.67 20.81
C LYS A 214 28.04 16.16 20.97
N ASN A 215 28.41 15.67 22.15
CA ASN A 215 28.51 14.23 22.40
C ASN A 215 27.14 13.53 22.23
N ILE A 216 26.09 14.10 22.81
CA ILE A 216 24.73 13.54 22.78
C ILE A 216 24.10 13.70 21.39
N THR A 217 24.18 14.89 20.80
CA THR A 217 23.51 15.21 19.52
C THR A 217 24.09 14.46 18.32
N ARG A 218 25.34 13.98 18.42
CA ARG A 218 25.97 13.18 17.37
C ARG A 218 25.22 11.87 17.11
N GLU A 219 24.70 11.22 18.15
CA GLU A 219 23.88 10.01 18.02
C GLU A 219 22.58 10.28 17.27
N TRP A 220 22.09 11.51 17.31
CA TRP A 220 20.87 11.95 16.61
C TRP A 220 21.15 12.41 15.18
N GLY A 221 22.39 12.40 14.70
CA GLY A 221 22.75 12.94 13.38
C GLY A 221 22.73 14.47 13.31
N VAL A 222 22.66 15.16 14.45
CA VAL A 222 22.70 16.62 14.56
C VAL A 222 24.11 17.07 14.96
N GLN A 223 24.65 18.05 14.24
CA GLN A 223 25.95 18.64 14.52
C GLN A 223 25.77 20.05 15.09
N ILE A 224 26.23 20.28 16.31
CA ILE A 224 26.35 21.62 16.88
C ILE A 224 27.56 22.33 16.24
N VAL A 225 27.34 23.56 15.77
CA VAL A 225 28.37 24.41 15.16
C VAL A 225 28.99 25.33 16.21
N ARG A 226 28.16 25.99 17.02
CA ARG A 226 28.59 26.85 18.13
C ARG A 226 27.44 27.08 19.12
N VAL A 227 27.79 27.48 20.34
CA VAL A 227 26.87 27.89 21.40
C VAL A 227 27.37 29.23 21.94
N GLU A 228 26.47 30.21 22.05
CA GLU A 228 26.73 31.54 22.59
C GLU A 228 25.86 31.76 23.83
N MET A 229 26.42 32.40 24.88
CA MET A 229 25.78 32.69 26.18
C MET A 229 26.06 34.13 26.64
#